data_AF-A0A1V3Q4T0-F1
#
_entry.id   AF-A0A1V3Q4T0-F1
#
_cell.length_a   1.000
_cell.length_b   1.000
_cell.length_c   1.000
_cell.angle_alpha   90.00
_cell.angle_beta   90.00
_cell.angle_gamma   90.00
#
_symmetry.space_group_name_H-M   'P 1'
#
loop_
_entity.id
_entity.type
_entity.pdbx_description
1 polymer ?
#
loop_
_entity_poly.entity_id
_entity_poly.type
_entity_poly.pdbx_seq_one_letter_code
_entity_poly.pdbx_strand_id
1 'polypeptide(L)'
;MADGLTEDQALELEEELMQQYGATLVNRQNFGRGINLAEWKREEEFRRQRDEAVATASKASRVDERIKYLESALALHDQASACNVEPGLVGQILRELPPLGNFEIIKALVTAHLEAANVEGADLALRRYLARYTGHVSHKGIGVIQRRVTKAMAKKAKP
;
A
#
# COMPACT_ATOMS: atom_id res chain seq x y z
N MET A 1 26.33 7.35 -26.45
CA MET A 1 25.12 7.41 -27.30
C MET A 1 24.29 6.18 -26.93
N ALA A 2 23.32 6.32 -26.01
CA ALA A 2 22.70 5.17 -25.33
C ALA A 2 21.53 4.54 -26.12
N ASP A 3 21.17 5.13 -27.27
CA ASP A 3 19.86 4.87 -27.89
C ASP A 3 19.96 4.52 -29.38
N GLY A 4 21.18 4.52 -29.97
CA GLY A 4 21.41 4.12 -31.37
C GLY A 4 20.83 5.05 -32.44
N LEU A 5 20.31 6.22 -32.05
CA LEU A 5 19.73 7.21 -32.95
C LEU A 5 20.79 8.18 -33.46
N THR A 6 20.65 8.59 -34.72
CA THR A 6 21.33 9.77 -35.27
C THR A 6 20.71 11.06 -34.71
N GLU A 7 21.41 12.18 -34.79
CA GLU A 7 20.96 13.47 -34.25
C GLU A 7 19.60 13.89 -34.83
N ASP A 8 19.42 13.73 -36.16
CA ASP A 8 18.16 14.04 -36.83
C ASP A 8 17.00 13.14 -36.36
N GLN A 9 17.28 11.84 -36.16
CA GLN A 9 16.27 10.90 -35.66
C GLN A 9 15.90 11.16 -34.20
N ALA A 10 16.84 11.65 -33.39
CA ALA A 10 16.56 12.05 -32.02
C ALA A 10 15.68 13.31 -31.98
N LEU A 11 15.93 14.27 -32.88
CA LEU A 11 15.12 15.48 -33.03
C LEU A 11 13.69 15.18 -33.51
N GLU A 12 13.52 14.33 -34.52
CA GLU A 12 12.19 13.90 -34.98
C GLU A 12 11.42 13.18 -33.87
N LEU A 13 12.08 12.26 -33.14
CA LEU A 13 11.45 11.55 -32.04
C LEU A 13 11.09 12.50 -30.89
N GLU A 14 11.95 13.46 -30.57
CA GLU A 14 11.66 14.49 -29.58
C GLU A 14 10.45 15.33 -29.99
N GLU A 15 10.34 15.69 -31.27
CA GLU A 15 9.23 16.47 -31.81
C GLU A 15 7.92 15.67 -31.81
N GLU A 16 7.94 14.37 -32.17
CA GLU A 16 6.80 13.46 -32.04
C GLU A 16 6.34 13.32 -30.59
N LEU A 17 7.28 13.11 -29.66
CA LEU A 17 6.98 13.03 -28.22
C LEU A 17 6.47 14.36 -27.68
N MET A 18 6.98 15.49 -28.15
CA MET A 18 6.51 16.83 -27.81
C MET A 18 5.13 17.13 -28.41
N GLN A 19 4.78 16.59 -29.57
CA GLN A 19 3.41 16.72 -30.09
C GLN A 19 2.43 15.81 -29.35
N GLN A 20 2.85 14.59 -29.05
CA GLN A 20 2.03 13.58 -28.38
C GLN A 20 1.84 13.88 -26.88
N TYR A 21 2.87 14.41 -26.22
CA TYR A 21 2.93 14.64 -24.78
C TYR A 21 3.25 16.09 -24.39
N GLY A 22 3.45 17.01 -25.33
CA GLY A 22 3.76 18.42 -25.00
C GLY A 22 2.66 19.10 -24.20
N ALA A 23 1.41 18.78 -24.50
CA ALA A 23 0.26 19.25 -23.72
C ALA A 23 0.27 18.70 -22.27
N THR A 24 0.93 17.56 -22.01
CA THR A 24 1.12 17.02 -20.65
C THR A 24 2.44 17.47 -20.00
N LEU A 25 3.42 17.95 -20.78
CA LEU A 25 4.76 18.39 -20.32
C LEU A 25 4.81 19.88 -19.91
N VAL A 26 4.01 20.77 -20.49
CA VAL A 26 4.04 22.24 -20.23
C VAL A 26 3.39 22.65 -18.88
N ASN A 27 3.10 21.71 -17.98
CA ASN A 27 2.39 21.99 -16.73
C ASN A 27 3.29 21.95 -15.48
N ARG A 28 4.33 22.79 -15.44
CA ARG A 28 5.12 22.97 -14.20
C ARG A 28 4.43 23.84 -13.14
N GLN A 29 3.35 24.58 -13.48
CA GLN A 29 2.79 25.57 -12.55
C GLN A 29 1.28 25.69 -12.35
N ASN A 30 0.35 25.07 -13.10
CA ASN A 30 -1.07 24.97 -12.63
C ASN A 30 -2.01 24.05 -13.47
N PHE A 31 -2.73 23.17 -12.75
CA PHE A 31 -4.08 22.62 -13.00
C PHE A 31 -4.45 21.90 -14.32
N GLY A 32 -3.63 20.91 -14.71
CA GLY A 32 -4.03 19.79 -15.59
C GLY A 32 -4.00 18.42 -14.89
N ARG A 33 -3.88 18.37 -13.55
CA ARG A 33 -4.14 17.16 -12.77
C ARG A 33 -5.63 16.92 -12.81
N GLY A 34 -6.10 16.22 -13.85
CA GLY A 34 -7.44 15.67 -13.84
C GLY A 34 -7.50 14.61 -12.75
N ILE A 35 -7.65 15.02 -11.49
CA ILE A 35 -7.93 14.10 -10.40
C ILE A 35 -9.22 13.39 -10.79
N ASN A 36 -9.19 12.07 -10.81
CA ASN A 36 -10.41 11.32 -10.99
C ASN A 36 -11.24 11.48 -9.71
N LEU A 37 -12.16 12.45 -9.70
CA LEU A 37 -12.94 12.81 -8.52
C LEU A 37 -13.80 11.65 -8.01
N ALA A 38 -14.23 10.74 -8.88
CA ALA A 38 -14.97 9.55 -8.47
C ALA A 38 -14.07 8.57 -7.71
N GLU A 39 -12.87 8.29 -8.25
CA GLU A 39 -11.87 7.46 -7.57
C GLU A 39 -11.34 8.11 -6.29
N TRP A 40 -11.19 9.43 -6.26
CA TRP A 40 -10.79 10.17 -5.07
C TRP A 40 -11.83 10.03 -3.94
N LYS A 41 -13.12 10.27 -4.24
CA LYS A 41 -14.20 10.07 -3.26
C LYS A 41 -14.27 8.63 -2.77
N ARG A 42 -14.03 7.67 -3.67
CA ARG A 42 -14.00 6.25 -3.34
C ARG A 42 -12.83 5.91 -2.41
N GLU A 43 -11.64 6.44 -2.71
CA GLU A 43 -10.46 6.29 -1.87
C GLU A 43 -10.71 6.89 -0.48
N GLU A 44 -11.27 8.10 -0.41
CA GLU A 44 -11.60 8.78 0.83
C GLU A 44 -12.58 7.96 1.68
N GLU A 45 -13.62 7.40 1.06
CA GLU A 45 -14.58 6.54 1.75
C GLU A 45 -13.92 5.27 2.31
N PHE A 46 -13.04 4.62 1.54
CA PHE A 46 -12.29 3.46 2.05
C PHE A 46 -11.35 3.85 3.20
N ARG A 47 -10.70 5.01 3.14
CA ARG A 47 -9.86 5.52 4.24
C ARG A 47 -10.69 5.82 5.48
N ARG A 48 -11.87 6.43 5.33
CA ARG A 48 -12.81 6.70 6.43
C ARG A 48 -13.26 5.41 7.09
N GLN A 49 -13.75 4.45 6.31
CA GLN A 49 -14.18 3.14 6.81
C GLN A 49 -13.03 2.38 7.48
N ARG A 50 -11.81 2.46 6.92
CA ARG A 50 -10.60 1.87 7.53
C ARG A 50 -10.37 2.47 8.92
N ASP A 51 -10.40 3.79 9.03
CA ASP A 51 -10.12 4.49 10.28
C ASP A 51 -11.22 4.20 11.33
N GLU A 52 -12.46 4.07 10.91
CA GLU A 52 -13.58 3.60 11.75
C GLU A 52 -13.39 2.15 12.21
N ALA A 53 -12.92 1.26 11.34
CA ALA A 53 -12.61 -0.11 11.71
C ALA A 53 -11.45 -0.16 12.71
N VAL A 54 -10.38 0.63 12.53
CA VAL A 54 -9.29 0.75 13.50
C VAL A 54 -9.78 1.32 14.83
N ALA A 55 -10.63 2.36 14.81
CA ALA A 55 -11.19 2.96 16.02
C ALA A 55 -12.15 2.01 16.74
N THR A 56 -12.88 1.17 16.02
CA THR A 56 -13.73 0.13 16.60
C THR A 56 -12.88 -0.98 17.20
N ALA A 57 -11.82 -1.41 16.50
CA ALA A 57 -10.87 -2.38 17.03
C ALA A 57 -10.22 -1.89 18.33
N SER A 58 -9.83 -0.63 18.44
CA SER A 58 -9.20 -0.12 19.67
C SER A 58 -10.14 -0.10 20.88
N LYS A 59 -11.46 -0.07 20.66
CA LYS A 59 -12.49 -0.08 21.70
C LYS A 59 -13.04 -1.48 21.99
N ALA A 60 -12.79 -2.46 21.12
CA ALA A 60 -13.32 -3.80 21.27
C ALA A 60 -12.68 -4.52 22.46
N SER A 61 -13.52 -5.06 23.34
CA SER A 61 -13.10 -5.76 24.56
C SER A 61 -12.64 -7.19 24.29
N ARG A 62 -13.15 -7.81 23.21
CA ARG A 62 -12.80 -9.18 22.83
C ARG A 62 -11.74 -9.19 21.72
N VAL A 63 -10.76 -10.08 21.86
CA VAL A 63 -9.63 -10.18 20.92
C VAL A 63 -10.05 -10.67 19.53
N ASP A 64 -11.06 -11.52 19.43
CA ASP A 64 -11.61 -12.02 18.16
C ASP A 64 -12.31 -10.90 17.37
N GLU A 65 -13.05 -10.03 18.05
CA GLU A 65 -13.63 -8.84 17.44
C GLU A 65 -12.55 -7.87 16.96
N ARG A 66 -11.50 -7.65 17.78
CA ARG A 66 -10.34 -6.83 17.40
C ARG A 66 -9.69 -7.32 16.11
N ILE A 67 -9.42 -8.63 16.02
CA ILE A 67 -8.84 -9.25 14.83
C ILE A 67 -9.73 -8.98 13.62
N LYS A 68 -11.04 -9.24 13.72
CA LYS A 68 -11.99 -9.02 12.61
C LYS A 68 -11.98 -7.58 12.11
N TYR A 69 -11.99 -6.60 13.01
CA TYR A 69 -11.97 -5.18 12.61
C TYR A 69 -10.61 -4.77 12.01
N LEU A 70 -9.50 -5.31 12.51
CA LEU A 70 -8.17 -5.03 11.97
C LEU A 70 -7.94 -5.67 10.59
N GLU A 71 -8.46 -6.88 10.36
CA GLU A 71 -8.49 -7.51 9.03
C GLU A 71 -9.32 -6.68 8.05
N SER A 72 -10.51 -6.21 8.47
CA SER A 72 -11.34 -5.30 7.68
C SER A 72 -10.59 -4.00 7.36
N ALA A 73 -9.94 -3.39 8.34
CA ALA A 73 -9.14 -2.18 8.13
C ALA A 73 -8.00 -2.41 7.12
N LEU A 74 -7.32 -3.57 7.18
CA LEU A 74 -6.26 -3.87 6.22
C LEU A 74 -6.80 -4.08 4.80
N ALA A 75 -7.97 -4.72 4.66
CA ALA A 75 -8.65 -4.86 3.36
C ALA A 75 -9.10 -3.51 2.79
N LEU A 76 -9.67 -2.63 3.62
CA LEU A 76 -10.05 -1.27 3.23
C LEU A 76 -8.84 -0.41 2.85
N HIS A 77 -7.70 -0.62 3.52
CA HIS A 77 -6.46 0.03 3.14
C HIS A 77 -5.98 -0.42 1.75
N ASP A 78 -6.07 -1.72 1.44
CA ASP A 78 -5.72 -2.24 0.12
C ASP A 78 -6.64 -1.66 -0.97
N GLN A 79 -7.95 -1.61 -0.70
CA GLN A 79 -8.94 -0.99 -1.59
C GLN A 79 -8.66 0.50 -1.83
N ALA A 80 -8.32 1.26 -0.78
CA ALA A 80 -7.90 2.65 -0.93
C ALA A 80 -6.62 2.77 -1.78
N SER A 81 -5.62 1.92 -1.54
CA SER A 81 -4.35 1.95 -2.30
C SER A 81 -4.51 1.58 -3.78
N ALA A 82 -5.61 0.90 -4.14
CA ALA A 82 -5.92 0.50 -5.51
C ALA A 82 -6.68 1.59 -6.30
N CYS A 83 -7.19 2.63 -5.64
CA CYS A 83 -7.92 3.70 -6.31
C CYS A 83 -7.02 4.51 -7.25
N ASN A 84 -7.51 4.76 -8.46
CA ASN A 84 -6.76 5.49 -9.50
C ASN A 84 -7.13 6.98 -9.49
N VAL A 85 -6.63 7.69 -8.47
CA VAL A 85 -6.90 9.12 -8.26
C VAL A 85 -6.14 10.00 -9.26
N GLU A 86 -4.93 9.60 -9.64
CA GLU A 86 -4.07 10.30 -10.60
C GLU A 86 -4.02 9.50 -11.92
N PRO A 87 -4.87 9.81 -12.91
CA PRO A 87 -4.92 9.06 -14.18
C PRO A 87 -3.76 9.40 -15.13
N GLY A 88 -3.09 10.54 -14.94
CA GLY A 88 -1.98 10.99 -15.79
C GLY A 88 -0.68 10.19 -15.60
N LEU A 89 0.37 10.59 -16.33
CA LEU A 89 1.68 9.90 -16.35
C LEU A 89 2.28 9.71 -14.95
N VAL A 90 2.17 10.71 -14.07
CA VAL A 90 2.64 10.60 -12.68
C VAL A 90 1.97 9.44 -11.95
N GLY A 91 0.65 9.30 -12.08
CA GLY A 91 -0.04 8.18 -11.44
C GLY A 91 0.23 6.84 -12.11
N GLN A 92 0.53 6.81 -13.41
CA GLN A 92 1.04 5.60 -14.08
C GLN A 92 2.36 5.15 -13.46
N ILE A 93 3.32 6.06 -13.32
CA ILE A 93 4.63 5.81 -12.67
C ILE A 93 4.42 5.35 -11.23
N LEU A 94 3.54 6.02 -10.47
CA LEU A 94 3.24 5.62 -9.09
C LEU A 94 2.61 4.23 -8.97
N ARG A 95 1.90 3.74 -10.00
CA ARG A 95 1.34 2.38 -10.02
C ARG A 95 2.36 1.29 -10.30
N GLU A 96 3.47 1.63 -10.95
CA GLU A 96 4.61 0.71 -11.12
C GLU A 96 5.36 0.50 -9.80
N LEU A 97 5.27 1.46 -8.89
CA LEU A 97 5.80 1.31 -7.54
C LEU A 97 4.90 0.41 -6.70
N PRO A 98 5.47 -0.44 -5.83
CA PRO A 98 4.69 -1.19 -4.86
C PRO A 98 3.86 -0.25 -3.98
N PRO A 99 2.61 -0.63 -3.63
CA PRO A 99 1.79 0.21 -2.77
C PRO A 99 2.46 0.41 -1.40
N LEU A 100 2.21 1.57 -0.80
CA LEU A 100 2.62 1.83 0.57
C LEU A 100 1.65 1.15 1.53
N GLY A 101 2.18 0.35 2.45
CA GLY A 101 1.38 -0.36 3.43
C GLY A 101 1.05 0.50 4.66
N ASN A 102 0.22 -0.04 5.56
CA ASN A 102 -0.05 0.57 6.86
C ASN A 102 0.57 -0.27 7.99
N PHE A 103 1.73 0.18 8.49
CA PHE A 103 2.50 -0.53 9.52
C PHE A 103 1.73 -0.69 10.84
N GLU A 104 0.99 0.35 11.27
CA GLU A 104 0.29 0.31 12.55
C GLU A 104 -0.87 -0.70 12.53
N ILE A 105 -1.59 -0.81 11.40
CA ILE A 105 -2.66 -1.82 11.25
C ILE A 105 -2.07 -3.23 11.33
N ILE A 106 -1.01 -3.54 10.56
CA ILE A 106 -0.44 -4.90 10.58
C ILE A 106 0.19 -5.24 11.94
N LYS A 107 0.85 -4.28 12.58
CA LYS A 107 1.41 -4.45 13.92
C LYS A 107 0.32 -4.74 14.94
N ALA A 108 -0.80 -4.01 14.89
CA ALA A 108 -1.94 -4.25 15.77
C ALA A 108 -2.58 -5.63 15.50
N LEU A 109 -2.75 -6.01 14.22
CA LEU A 109 -3.33 -7.29 13.83
C LEU A 109 -2.47 -8.47 14.30
N VAL A 110 -1.17 -8.44 14.02
CA VAL A 110 -0.21 -9.45 14.50
C VAL A 110 -0.24 -9.56 16.02
N THR A 111 -0.28 -8.42 16.72
CA THR A 111 -0.35 -8.40 18.19
C THR A 111 -1.63 -9.05 18.69
N ALA A 112 -2.79 -8.72 18.10
CA ALA A 112 -4.07 -9.31 18.48
C ALA A 112 -4.10 -10.84 18.25
N HIS A 113 -3.56 -11.33 17.12
CA HIS A 113 -3.44 -12.76 16.89
C HIS A 113 -2.55 -13.46 17.92
N LEU A 114 -1.41 -12.85 18.29
CA LEU A 114 -0.51 -13.41 19.31
C LEU A 114 -1.16 -13.42 20.70
N GLU A 115 -1.93 -12.40 21.06
CA GLU A 115 -2.73 -12.35 22.30
C GLU A 115 -3.79 -13.46 22.35
N ALA A 116 -4.40 -13.78 21.22
CA ALA A 116 -5.34 -14.90 21.08
C ALA A 116 -4.65 -16.28 21.00
N ALA A 117 -3.33 -16.35 21.21
CA ALA A 117 -2.50 -17.54 20.99
C ALA A 117 -2.61 -18.14 19.57
N ASN A 118 -3.14 -17.37 18.61
CA ASN A 118 -3.27 -17.76 17.21
C ASN A 118 -2.00 -17.38 16.42
N VAL A 119 -0.90 -18.10 16.69
CA VAL A 119 0.40 -17.80 16.09
C VAL A 119 0.40 -17.98 14.57
N GLU A 120 -0.35 -18.96 14.06
CA GLU A 120 -0.49 -19.21 12.61
C GLU A 120 -1.21 -18.06 11.91
N GLY A 121 -2.26 -17.51 12.53
CA GLY A 121 -2.93 -16.30 12.04
C GLY A 121 -2.00 -15.09 12.00
N ALA A 122 -1.18 -14.90 13.05
CA ALA A 122 -0.19 -13.82 13.09
C ALA A 122 0.84 -13.93 11.95
N ASP A 123 1.35 -15.14 11.72
CA ASP A 123 2.33 -15.41 10.66
C ASP A 123 1.72 -15.29 9.26
N LEU A 124 0.51 -15.80 9.05
CA LEU A 124 -0.21 -15.69 7.78
C LEU A 124 -0.51 -14.23 7.44
N ALA A 125 -1.00 -13.44 8.40
CA ALA A 125 -1.29 -12.02 8.21
C ALA A 125 -0.02 -11.24 7.81
N LEU A 126 1.09 -11.49 8.52
CA LEU A 126 2.37 -10.85 8.24
C LEU A 126 2.94 -11.23 6.86
N ARG A 127 2.89 -12.52 6.49
CA ARG A 127 3.35 -12.98 5.18
C ARG A 127 2.54 -12.37 4.03
N ARG A 128 1.20 -12.35 4.16
CA ARG A 128 0.31 -11.72 3.17
C ARG A 128 0.60 -10.22 3.04
N TYR A 129 0.80 -9.53 4.16
CA TYR A 129 1.14 -8.11 4.16
C TYR A 129 2.46 -7.83 3.42
N LEU A 130 3.52 -8.58 3.71
CA LEU A 130 4.83 -8.35 3.10
C LEU A 130 4.89 -8.75 1.62
N ALA A 131 4.07 -9.72 1.20
CA ALA A 131 3.92 -10.06 -0.22
C ALA A 131 3.26 -8.92 -1.00
N ARG A 132 2.29 -8.22 -0.40
CA ARG A 132 1.56 -7.11 -1.03
C ARG A 132 2.35 -5.79 -1.00
N TYR A 133 2.94 -5.46 0.15
CA TYR A 133 3.60 -4.18 0.42
C TYR A 133 5.12 -4.38 0.50
N THR A 134 5.74 -4.76 -0.62
CA THR A 134 7.16 -5.15 -0.67
C THR A 134 8.10 -4.03 -0.23
N GLY A 135 7.73 -2.77 -0.45
CA GLY A 135 8.48 -1.60 0.03
C GLY A 135 8.59 -1.51 1.56
N HIS A 136 7.73 -2.20 2.31
CA HIS A 136 7.76 -2.21 3.78
C HIS A 136 8.70 -3.25 4.39
N VAL A 137 9.27 -4.16 3.59
CA VAL A 137 10.18 -5.21 4.10
C VAL A 137 11.37 -4.62 4.85
N SER A 138 11.89 -3.46 4.42
CA SER A 138 13.02 -2.76 5.04
C SER A 138 12.62 -1.89 6.24
N HIS A 139 11.33 -1.75 6.54
CA HIS A 139 10.87 -0.93 7.66
C HIS A 139 11.33 -1.57 8.98
N LYS A 140 12.07 -0.82 9.81
CA LYS A 140 12.65 -1.32 11.07
C LYS A 140 11.62 -2.01 11.99
N GLY A 141 10.39 -1.50 12.00
CA GLY A 141 9.28 -2.07 12.76
C GLY A 141 8.85 -3.46 12.27
N ILE A 142 8.94 -3.74 10.96
CA ILE A 142 8.62 -5.05 10.38
C ILE A 142 9.59 -6.12 10.92
N GLY A 143 10.89 -5.82 10.98
CA GLY A 143 11.87 -6.75 11.55
C GLY A 143 11.60 -7.09 13.02
N VAL A 144 11.03 -6.16 13.79
CA VAL A 144 10.64 -6.42 15.19
C VAL A 144 9.45 -7.38 15.27
N ILE A 145 8.39 -7.15 14.49
CA ILE A 145 7.20 -8.02 14.50
C ILE A 145 7.52 -9.42 13.94
N GLN A 146 8.36 -9.52 12.89
CA GLN A 146 8.82 -10.80 12.36
C GLN A 146 9.52 -11.63 13.45
N ARG A 147 10.48 -11.04 14.17
CA ARG A 147 11.16 -11.74 15.27
C ARG A 147 10.20 -12.21 16.36
N ARG A 148 9.17 -11.43 16.68
CA ARG A 148 8.14 -11.81 17.67
C ARG A 148 7.34 -13.03 17.19
N VAL A 149 6.89 -13.01 15.94
CA VAL A 149 6.15 -14.14 15.33
C VAL A 149 7.03 -15.38 15.25
N THR A 150 8.27 -15.27 14.77
CA THR A 150 9.20 -16.41 14.70
C THR A 150 9.46 -17.02 16.08
N LYS A 151 9.65 -16.19 17.11
CA LYS A 151 9.83 -16.66 18.49
C LYS A 151 8.58 -17.39 19.02
N ALA A 152 7.39 -16.86 18.72
CA ALA A 152 6.13 -17.50 19.09
C ALA A 152 5.93 -18.84 18.38
N MET A 153 6.25 -18.93 17.09
CA MET A 153 6.20 -20.18 16.30
C MET A 153 7.16 -21.23 16.88
N ALA A 154 8.40 -20.85 17.19
CA ALA A 154 9.37 -21.74 17.80
C ALA A 154 8.94 -22.25 19.19
N LYS A 155 8.23 -21.42 19.97
CA LYS A 155 7.68 -21.82 21.27
C LYS A 155 6.51 -22.81 21.10
N LYS A 156 5.63 -22.60 20.12
CA LYS A 156 4.51 -23.51 19.81
C LYS A 156 5.00 -24.88 19.31
N ALA A 157 6.13 -24.93 18.62
CA ALA A 157 6.71 -26.16 18.06
C ALA A 157 7.47 -27.02 19.08
N LYS A 158 7.72 -26.53 20.31
CA LYS A 158 8.32 -27.35 21.37
C LYS A 158 7.21 -28.15 22.08
N PRO A 159 7.35 -29.49 22.18
CA PRO A 159 6.38 -30.36 22.84
C PRO A 159 6.26 -30.07 24.34
#